data_AF-A0AAU1GFF6-F1
#
_entry.id   AF-A0AAU1GFF6-F1
#
_cell.length_a   1.000
_cell.length_b   1.000
_cell.length_c   1.000
_cell.angle_alpha   90.00
_cell.angle_beta   90.00
_cell.angle_gamma   90.00
#
_symmetry.space_group_name_H-M   'P 1'
#
loop_
_entity.id
_entity.type
_entity.pdbx_description
1 polymer ?
#
loop_
_entity_poly.entity_id
_entity_poly.type
_entity_poly.pdbx_seq_one_letter_code
_entity_poly.pdbx_strand_id
1 'polypeptide(L)'
;MRQRERLLAEKKRVHQPSCRMNDDEFQLLTHAASACHMSIAGFLAHCALKAARHLEHTEAEIATHREMARELFALRRALGQIGNNLNQVATVLNSGADAPHAKAVLDAVQRTAERVEDFTQRYLETETPAG
;
A
#
# COMPACT_ATOMS: atom_id res chain seq x y z
N MET A 1 13.50 -45.18 1.48
CA MET A 1 13.94 -43.85 1.97
C MET A 1 15.01 -43.32 1.03
N ARG A 2 14.69 -42.38 0.12
CA ARG A 2 15.70 -41.74 -0.74
C ARG A 2 16.47 -40.72 0.09
N GLN A 3 17.73 -41.00 0.39
CA GLN A 3 18.60 -40.07 1.09
C GLN A 3 18.80 -38.85 0.19
N ARG A 4 18.41 -37.67 0.68
CA ARG A 4 18.56 -36.41 -0.05
C ARG A 4 20.06 -36.14 -0.21
N GLU A 5 20.50 -36.01 -1.45
CA GLU A 5 21.90 -35.76 -1.79
C GLU A 5 22.41 -34.53 -1.02
N ARG A 6 23.56 -34.67 -0.36
CA ARG A 6 24.12 -33.61 0.48
C ARG A 6 24.53 -32.45 -0.42
N LEU A 7 23.90 -31.29 -0.25
CA LEU A 7 24.34 -30.07 -0.94
C LEU A 7 25.81 -29.80 -0.63
N LEU A 8 26.60 -29.51 -1.68
CA LEU A 8 27.98 -29.05 -1.56
C LEU A 8 28.06 -27.87 -0.60
N ALA A 9 29.14 -27.79 0.18
CA ALA A 9 29.32 -26.80 1.25
C ALA A 9 29.02 -25.35 0.79
N GLU A 10 29.40 -25.00 -0.43
CA GLU A 10 29.17 -23.69 -1.05
C GLU A 10 27.70 -23.34 -1.32
N LYS A 11 26.84 -24.34 -1.53
CA LYS A 11 25.40 -24.15 -1.81
C LYS A 11 24.53 -24.31 -0.57
N LYS A 12 25.15 -24.52 0.60
CA LYS A 12 24.42 -24.67 1.86
C LYS A 12 23.80 -23.33 2.25
N ARG A 13 22.49 -23.30 2.42
CA ARG A 13 21.77 -22.13 2.96
C ARG A 13 22.08 -22.02 4.46
N VAL A 14 23.01 -21.14 4.82
CA VAL A 14 23.44 -20.92 6.21
C VAL A 14 22.78 -19.70 6.87
N HIS A 15 22.18 -18.81 6.06
CA HIS A 15 21.51 -17.61 6.55
C HIS A 15 20.00 -17.83 6.63
N GLN A 16 19.40 -17.40 7.73
CA GLN A 16 17.96 -17.43 7.95
C GLN A 16 17.48 -16.03 8.33
N PRO A 17 17.07 -15.21 7.34
CA PRO A 17 16.38 -13.95 7.61
C PRO A 17 15.07 -14.22 8.35
N SER A 18 14.72 -13.39 9.33
CA SER A 18 13.44 -13.44 10.02
C SER A 18 12.51 -12.35 9.50
N CYS A 19 11.23 -12.71 9.30
CA CYS A 19 10.17 -11.77 8.94
C CYS A 19 9.01 -11.96 9.92
N ARG A 20 8.43 -10.86 10.41
CA ARG A 20 7.25 -10.89 11.27
C ARG A 20 6.03 -10.61 10.41
N MET A 21 4.98 -11.39 10.63
CA MET A 21 3.69 -11.28 9.97
C MET A 21 2.60 -11.20 11.03
N ASN A 22 1.53 -10.46 10.76
CA ASN A 22 0.27 -10.59 11.48
C ASN A 22 -0.51 -11.84 10.99
N ASP A 23 -1.67 -12.10 11.58
CA ASP A 23 -2.45 -13.30 11.30
C ASP A 23 -2.93 -13.35 9.84
N ASP A 24 -3.40 -12.23 9.28
CA ASP A 24 -3.91 -12.15 7.90
C ASP A 24 -2.79 -12.36 6.88
N GLU A 25 -1.64 -11.71 7.09
CA GLU A 25 -0.43 -11.87 6.28
C GLU A 25 0.04 -13.34 6.30
N PHE A 26 0.01 -14.00 7.47
CA PHE A 26 0.40 -15.39 7.60
C PHE A 26 -0.59 -16.34 6.91
N GLN A 27 -1.90 -16.09 6.99
CA GLN A 27 -2.92 -16.88 6.29
C GLN A 27 -2.79 -16.75 4.77
N LEU A 28 -2.58 -15.54 4.26
CA LEU A 28 -2.35 -15.29 2.84
C LEU A 28 -1.14 -16.09 2.33
N LEU A 29 -0.02 -16.04 3.05
CA LEU A 29 1.19 -16.80 2.71
C LEU A 29 0.98 -18.30 2.80
N THR A 30 0.20 -18.78 3.77
CA THR A 30 -0.14 -20.21 3.91
C THR A 30 -0.93 -20.70 2.70
N HIS A 31 -1.94 -19.94 2.28
CA HIS A 31 -2.72 -20.26 1.09
C HIS A 31 -1.86 -20.26 -0.18
N ALA A 32 -1.05 -19.22 -0.39
CA ALA A 32 -0.18 -19.11 -1.56
C ALA A 32 0.87 -20.24 -1.63
N ALA A 33 1.50 -20.57 -0.50
CA ALA A 33 2.45 -21.67 -0.43
C ALA A 33 1.79 -23.02 -0.73
N SER A 34 0.58 -23.25 -0.21
CA SER A 34 -0.23 -24.45 -0.50
C SER A 34 -0.56 -24.56 -1.98
N ALA A 35 -1.01 -23.47 -2.60
CA ALA A 35 -1.32 -23.40 -4.04
C ALA A 35 -0.09 -23.69 -4.92
N CYS A 36 1.11 -23.34 -4.45
CA CYS A 36 2.37 -23.64 -5.14
C CYS A 36 3.00 -25.00 -4.73
N HIS A 37 2.34 -25.79 -3.88
CA HIS A 37 2.88 -27.03 -3.32
C HIS A 37 4.25 -26.87 -2.62
N MET A 38 4.43 -25.75 -1.93
CA MET A 38 5.66 -25.42 -1.20
C MET A 38 5.39 -25.33 0.30
N SER A 39 6.43 -25.54 1.12
CA SER A 39 6.36 -25.06 2.50
C SER A 39 6.38 -23.53 2.52
N ILE A 40 5.82 -22.91 3.57
CA ILE A 40 5.80 -21.44 3.71
C ILE A 40 7.20 -20.85 3.58
N ALA A 41 8.19 -21.43 4.29
CA ALA A 41 9.58 -20.98 4.19
C ALA A 41 10.18 -21.18 2.79
N GLY A 42 9.81 -22.26 2.10
CA GLY A 42 10.25 -22.53 0.72
C GLY A 42 9.67 -21.52 -0.27
N PHE A 43 8.38 -21.22 -0.13
CA PHE A 43 7.66 -20.22 -0.91
C PHE A 43 8.28 -18.83 -0.71
N LEU A 44 8.44 -18.40 0.55
CA LEU A 44 9.08 -17.12 0.88
C LEU A 44 10.47 -17.00 0.26
N ALA A 45 11.31 -18.02 0.40
CA ALA A 45 12.65 -18.02 -0.18
C ALA A 45 12.60 -17.98 -1.72
N HIS A 46 11.65 -18.67 -2.35
CA HIS A 46 11.47 -18.65 -3.80
C HIS A 46 11.07 -17.25 -4.29
N CYS A 47 10.04 -16.67 -3.69
CA CYS A 47 9.54 -15.34 -4.04
C CYS A 47 10.60 -14.26 -3.82
N ALA A 48 11.26 -14.26 -2.66
CA ALA A 48 12.30 -13.28 -2.35
C ALA A 48 13.49 -13.38 -3.32
N LEU A 49 13.93 -14.59 -3.66
CA LEU A 49 15.02 -14.78 -4.63
C LEU A 49 14.59 -14.49 -6.07
N LYS A 50 13.32 -14.69 -6.42
CA LYS A 50 12.76 -14.30 -7.72
C LYS A 50 12.74 -12.78 -7.84
N ALA A 51 12.21 -12.07 -6.85
CA ALA A 51 12.19 -10.62 -6.79
C ALA A 51 13.61 -10.02 -6.86
N ALA A 52 14.55 -10.55 -6.06
CA ALA A 52 15.94 -10.10 -6.09
C ALA A 52 16.64 -10.31 -7.45
N ARG A 53 16.23 -11.33 -8.23
CA ARG A 53 16.74 -11.55 -9.59
C ARG A 53 16.18 -10.57 -10.62
N HIS A 54 14.99 -10.00 -10.36
CA HIS A 54 14.33 -9.03 -11.23
C HIS A 54 14.30 -7.65 -10.55
N LEU A 55 15.47 -7.21 -10.06
CA LEU A 55 15.59 -6.09 -9.14
C LEU A 55 15.00 -4.78 -9.69
N GLU A 56 15.29 -4.40 -10.92
CA GLU A 56 14.80 -3.14 -11.52
C GLU A 56 13.26 -3.09 -11.52
N HIS A 57 12.62 -4.21 -11.88
CA HIS A 57 11.16 -4.32 -11.87
C HIS A 57 10.61 -4.30 -10.45
N THR A 58 11.19 -5.07 -9.53
CA THR A 58 10.78 -5.09 -8.12
C THR A 58 10.97 -3.71 -7.45
N GLU A 59 12.04 -2.99 -7.75
CA GLU A 59 12.28 -1.65 -7.24
C GLU A 59 11.22 -0.67 -7.73
N ALA A 60 10.90 -0.71 -9.04
CA ALA A 60 9.84 0.10 -9.61
C ALA A 60 8.48 -0.18 -8.95
N GLU A 61 8.08 -1.46 -8.82
CA GLU A 61 6.84 -1.85 -8.15
C GLU A 61 6.77 -1.36 -6.70
N ILE A 62 7.86 -1.51 -5.93
CA ILE A 62 7.92 -1.04 -4.54
C ILE A 62 7.84 0.50 -4.48
N ALA A 63 8.49 1.21 -5.40
CA ALA A 63 8.46 2.66 -5.47
C ALA A 63 7.05 3.17 -5.76
N THR A 64 6.36 2.58 -6.75
CA THR A 64 4.97 2.91 -7.10
C THR A 64 4.03 2.72 -5.91
N HIS A 65 4.07 1.57 -5.23
CA HIS A 65 3.25 1.34 -4.03
C HIS A 65 3.50 2.37 -2.92
N ARG A 66 4.77 2.74 -2.69
CA ARG A 66 5.14 3.76 -1.69
C ARG A 66 4.62 5.14 -2.06
N GLU A 67 4.68 5.50 -3.34
CA GLU A 67 4.15 6.76 -3.84
C GLU A 67 2.63 6.83 -3.65
N MET A 68 1.90 5.77 -4.02
CA MET A 68 0.45 5.68 -3.82
C MET A 68 0.06 5.82 -2.35
N ALA A 69 0.76 5.12 -1.44
CA ALA A 69 0.51 5.22 0.00
C ALA A 69 0.75 6.64 0.53
N ARG A 70 1.81 7.32 0.07
CA ARG A 70 2.10 8.72 0.43
C ARG A 70 0.97 9.64 -0.01
N GLU A 71 0.46 9.45 -1.23
CA GLU A 71 -0.61 10.27 -1.77
C GLU A 71 -1.94 10.04 -1.02
N LEU A 72 -2.29 8.79 -0.70
CA LEU A 72 -3.43 8.48 0.16
C LEU A 72 -3.36 9.17 1.53
N PHE A 73 -2.18 9.16 2.18
CA PHE A 73 -2.01 9.88 3.44
C PHE A 73 -2.13 11.40 3.27
N ALA A 74 -1.66 11.95 2.15
CA ALA A 74 -1.82 13.37 1.85
C ALA A 74 -3.29 13.74 1.66
N LEU A 75 -4.05 12.93 0.91
CA LEU A 75 -5.50 13.08 0.73
C LEU A 75 -6.25 13.00 2.05
N ARG A 76 -5.96 11.98 2.88
CA ARG A 76 -6.58 11.84 4.22
C ARG A 76 -6.34 13.08 5.08
N ARG A 77 -5.13 13.65 5.06
CA ARG A 77 -4.83 14.88 5.81
C ARG A 77 -5.61 16.08 5.28
N ALA A 78 -5.69 16.24 3.95
CA ALA A 78 -6.45 17.32 3.33
C ALA A 78 -7.95 17.23 3.68
N LEU A 79 -8.53 16.04 3.61
CA LEU A 79 -9.92 15.79 4.02
C LEU A 79 -10.16 16.10 5.50
N GLY A 80 -9.22 15.76 6.38
CA GLY A 80 -9.31 16.11 7.80
C GLY A 80 -9.31 17.62 8.05
N GLN A 81 -8.48 18.38 7.33
CA GLN A 81 -8.48 19.85 7.41
C GLN A 81 -9.79 20.45 6.92
N ILE A 82 -10.36 19.91 5.84
CA ILE A 82 -11.67 20.32 5.33
C ILE A 82 -12.77 20.08 6.37
N GLY A 83 -12.81 18.89 6.97
CA GLY A 83 -13.80 18.57 7.99
C GLY A 83 -13.75 19.56 9.16
N ASN A 84 -12.55 19.91 9.61
CA ASN A 84 -12.36 20.91 10.67
C ASN A 84 -12.86 22.30 10.26
N ASN A 85 -12.54 22.75 9.05
CA ASN A 85 -12.94 24.06 8.55
C ASN A 85 -14.46 24.14 8.35
N LEU A 86 -15.09 23.09 7.84
CA LEU A 86 -16.53 23.01 7.69
C LEU A 86 -17.23 23.03 9.05
N ASN A 87 -16.69 22.30 10.04
CA ASN A 87 -17.22 22.31 11.41
C ASN A 87 -17.13 23.70 12.06
N GLN A 88 -16.07 24.45 11.79
CA GLN A 88 -15.91 25.84 12.23
C GLN A 88 -16.97 26.75 11.59
N VAL A 89 -17.16 26.68 10.27
CA VAL A 89 -18.19 27.46 9.55
C VAL A 89 -19.58 27.14 10.08
N ALA A 90 -19.90 25.86 10.26
CA ALA A 90 -21.18 25.42 10.80
C ALA A 90 -21.42 25.97 12.21
N THR A 91 -20.38 26.00 13.06
CA THR A 91 -20.47 26.55 14.42
C THR A 91 -20.74 28.06 14.41
N VAL A 92 -20.09 28.81 13.52
CA VAL A 92 -20.33 30.27 13.35
C VAL A 92 -21.73 30.56 12.84
N LEU A 93 -22.20 29.81 11.83
CA LEU A 93 -23.54 29.99 11.30
C LEU A 93 -24.62 29.60 12.31
N ASN A 94 -24.41 28.51 13.07
CA ASN A 94 -25.33 28.06 14.11
C ASN A 94 -25.45 29.06 15.28
N SER A 95 -24.45 29.92 15.50
CA SER A 95 -24.54 31.01 16.49
C SER A 95 -25.24 32.26 15.94
N GLY A 96 -25.72 32.24 14.69
CA GLY A 96 -26.36 33.37 14.03
C GLY A 96 -25.38 34.45 13.56
N ALA A 97 -24.07 34.19 13.62
CA ALA A 97 -23.03 35.09 13.14
C ALA A 97 -22.76 34.84 11.65
N ASP A 98 -22.27 35.87 10.95
CA ASP A 98 -21.89 35.76 9.54
C ASP A 98 -20.55 35.03 9.39
N ALA A 99 -20.42 34.21 8.35
CA ALA A 99 -19.25 33.34 8.10
C ALA A 99 -18.50 33.75 6.83
N PRO A 100 -17.74 34.86 6.85
CA PRO A 100 -17.11 35.44 5.65
C PRO A 100 -16.07 34.52 4.98
N HIS A 101 -15.54 33.52 5.70
CA HIS A 101 -14.58 32.56 5.17
C HIS A 101 -15.22 31.31 4.53
N ALA A 102 -16.55 31.18 4.55
CA ALA A 102 -17.25 30.00 4.06
C ALA A 102 -16.91 29.68 2.58
N LYS A 103 -16.81 30.70 1.73
CA LYS A 103 -16.45 30.53 0.32
C LYS A 103 -15.04 29.95 0.14
N ALA A 104 -14.05 30.46 0.88
CA ALA A 104 -12.68 29.96 0.82
C ALA A 104 -12.56 28.51 1.31
N VAL A 105 -13.38 28.13 2.30
CA VAL A 105 -13.48 26.74 2.77
C VAL A 105 -14.07 25.86 1.66
N LEU A 106 -15.15 26.28 1.01
CA LEU A 106 -15.77 25.56 -0.11
C LEU A 106 -14.80 25.38 -1.30
N ASP A 107 -14.04 26.41 -1.66
CA ASP A 107 -13.03 26.32 -2.72
C ASP A 107 -11.91 25.32 -2.35
N ALA A 108 -11.52 25.25 -1.07
CA ALA A 108 -10.56 24.27 -0.58
C ALA A 108 -11.12 22.83 -0.58
N VAL A 109 -12.41 22.67 -0.28
CA VAL A 109 -13.13 21.39 -0.42
C VAL A 109 -13.10 20.93 -1.86
N GLN A 110 -13.47 21.80 -2.80
CA GLN A 110 -13.53 21.47 -4.22
C GLN A 110 -12.17 21.02 -4.77
N ARG A 111 -11.09 21.76 -4.48
CA ARG A 111 -9.72 21.36 -4.90
C ARG A 111 -9.29 20.00 -4.33
N THR A 112 -9.73 19.66 -3.12
CA THR A 112 -9.39 18.36 -2.53
C THR A 112 -10.23 17.25 -3.15
N ALA A 113 -11.50 17.50 -3.47
CA ALA A 113 -12.34 16.56 -4.18
C ALA A 113 -11.76 16.23 -5.58
N GLU A 114 -11.35 17.27 -6.33
CA GLU A 114 -10.66 17.11 -7.63
C GLU A 114 -9.39 16.25 -7.48
N ARG A 115 -8.58 16.50 -6.44
CA ARG A 115 -7.36 15.72 -6.19
C ARG A 115 -7.64 14.26 -5.80
N VAL A 116 -8.74 13.99 -5.10
CA VAL A 116 -9.18 12.61 -4.79
C VAL A 116 -9.64 11.91 -6.07
N GLU A 117 -10.36 12.60 -6.94
CA GLU A 117 -10.82 12.08 -8.24
C GLU A 117 -9.63 11.74 -9.14
N ASP A 118 -8.67 12.66 -9.30
CA ASP A 118 -7.43 12.43 -10.06
C ASP A 118 -6.61 11.26 -9.53
N PHE A 119 -6.56 11.08 -8.20
CA PHE A 119 -5.89 9.94 -7.60
C PHE A 119 -6.62 8.64 -7.90
N THR A 120 -7.95 8.63 -7.77
CA THR A 120 -8.78 7.45 -8.03
C THR A 120 -8.68 7.01 -9.49
N GLN A 121 -8.68 7.96 -10.41
CA GLN A 121 -8.49 7.71 -11.84
C GLN A 121 -7.12 7.09 -12.13
N ARG A 122 -6.03 7.68 -11.61
CA ARG A 122 -4.69 7.11 -11.74
C ARG A 122 -4.57 5.72 -11.11
N TYR A 123 -5.21 5.50 -9.97
CA TYR A 123 -5.26 4.20 -9.30
C TYR A 123 -5.89 3.12 -10.19
N LEU A 124 -7.05 3.43 -10.79
CA LEU A 124 -7.73 2.52 -11.71
C LEU A 124 -6.88 2.20 -12.94
N GLU A 125 -6.18 3.19 -13.50
CA GLU A 125 -5.26 3.00 -14.63
C GLU A 125 -4.07 2.09 -14.27
N THR A 126 -3.57 2.16 -13.04
CA THR A 126 -2.49 1.28 -12.57
C THR A 126 -2.94 -0.14 -12.21
N GLU A 127 -4.20 -0.33 -11.82
CA GLU A 127 -4.77 -1.65 -11.47
C GLU A 127 -5.34 -2.40 -12.68
N THR A 128 -5.51 -1.74 -13.83
CA THR A 128 -5.95 -2.41 -15.06
C THR A 128 -4.70 -2.89 -15.80
N PRO A 129 -4.36 -4.20 -15.80
CA PRO A 129 -3.28 -4.67 -16.62
C PRO A 129 -3.71 -4.48 -18.08
N ALA A 130 -2.92 -3.76 -18.88
CA ALA A 130 -2.99 -3.92 -20.32
C ALA A 130 -2.84 -5.43 -20.61
N GLY A 131 -3.86 -6.01 -21.24
CA GLY A 131 -4.02 -7.46 -21.41
C GLY A 131 -2.91 -8.18 -22.16
#